data_AF-A0A183AV97-F1
#
_entry.id   AF-A0A183AV97-F1
#
_cell.length_a   1.000
_cell.length_b   1.000
_cell.length_c   1.000
_cell.angle_alpha   90.00
_cell.angle_beta   90.00
_cell.angle_gamma   90.00
#
_symmetry.space_group_name_H-M   'P 1'
#
loop_
_entity.id
_entity.type
_entity.pdbx_description
1 polymer ?
#
loop_
_entity_poly.entity_id
_entity_poly.type
_entity_poly.pdbx_seq_one_letter_code
_entity_poly.pdbx_strand_id
1 'polypeptide(L)'
;MLTVGIPCQKFTDANELKTLSRTVLSVDAQRMLGVLDGAMKKILVILALRNTKCSIFENEKLNQDLKKIISDYLKISARYSNGNKPERKSSLSTPSEGNPNEPHEEVVENNNKDTKSQSSKMENAENSDPSVNLTVQEVNEVKENITLTVRQLLRVMKSTPYFDQIPDTCLTVKPRSSSTLPDLKLPLSVSNFQEACSQAYLSENLSRPQSHLLRYFLELRGTVFSNMLTTPEDRKRQKKYVKEISNRLNEHQIKVDGLNKELDAIVAKNKAQVQSTAQKVLALQQEIQNLGNYLLDRGQRIKKDENEKLQMIEEKYKIHMETMPMVLDEYADLEKKVNELREAYNKQVEENRKGEKKERANLFKIETELEAKISAYDQEMTALKTLEEEYMRIMEERRLEEERKQREEEQRRALEQSVTTIQAYWRSYKTRKMARGKRGGKGKK
;
A
#
# COMPACT_ATOMS: atom_id res chain seq x y z
N MET A 1 -44.64 56.97 -32.24
CA MET A 1 -43.44 56.85 -33.09
C MET A 1 -42.54 55.78 -32.49
N LEU A 2 -42.33 54.67 -33.19
CA LEU A 2 -41.36 53.67 -32.76
C LEU A 2 -39.96 54.17 -33.12
N THR A 3 -39.16 54.57 -32.14
CA THR A 3 -37.74 54.86 -32.34
C THR A 3 -37.03 53.56 -32.62
N VAL A 4 -36.89 53.23 -33.91
CA VAL A 4 -36.04 52.14 -34.40
C VAL A 4 -34.61 52.46 -33.99
N GLY A 5 -34.21 51.98 -32.82
CA GLY A 5 -32.84 52.04 -32.36
C GLY A 5 -31.98 51.26 -33.35
N ILE A 6 -31.15 51.97 -34.11
CA ILE A 6 -30.14 51.35 -34.97
C ILE A 6 -29.37 50.36 -34.08
N PRO A 7 -29.38 49.05 -34.38
CA PRO A 7 -28.75 48.07 -33.51
C PRO A 7 -27.29 48.47 -33.35
N CYS A 8 -26.85 48.58 -32.10
CA CYS A 8 -25.46 48.90 -31.78
C CYS A 8 -24.59 47.88 -32.50
N GLN A 9 -23.91 48.32 -33.55
CA GLN A 9 -23.01 47.50 -34.35
C GLN A 9 -21.92 47.03 -33.39
N LYS A 10 -22.02 45.77 -32.94
CA LYS A 10 -21.03 45.15 -32.06
C LYS A 10 -19.72 45.16 -32.83
N PHE A 11 -18.82 46.05 -32.46
CA PHE A 11 -17.51 46.16 -33.08
C PHE A 11 -16.77 44.83 -32.86
N THR A 12 -16.56 44.09 -33.94
CA THR A 12 -15.91 42.78 -33.89
C THR A 12 -14.39 42.90 -33.81
N ASP A 13 -13.83 43.97 -34.39
CA ASP A 13 -12.39 44.25 -34.42
C ASP A 13 -12.11 45.72 -34.06
N ALA A 14 -11.01 45.96 -33.34
CA ALA A 14 -10.48 47.30 -33.11
C ALA A 14 -10.08 48.02 -34.42
N ASN A 15 -9.82 47.28 -35.50
CA ASN A 15 -9.61 47.83 -36.84
C ASN A 15 -10.83 48.62 -37.37
N GLU A 16 -12.06 48.33 -36.92
CA GLU A 16 -13.27 49.10 -37.28
C GLU A 16 -13.28 50.53 -36.71
N LEU A 17 -12.39 50.85 -35.78
CA LEU A 17 -12.20 52.17 -35.18
C LEU A 17 -11.08 52.98 -35.81
N LYS A 18 -10.27 52.37 -36.70
CA LYS A 18 -9.28 53.10 -37.46
C LYS A 18 -10.00 54.11 -38.35
N THR A 19 -9.54 55.35 -38.32
CA THR A 19 -10.02 56.36 -39.25
C THR A 19 -9.67 55.91 -40.67
N LEU A 20 -10.71 55.61 -41.46
CA LEU A 20 -10.60 55.41 -42.92
C LEU A 20 -9.72 56.53 -43.50
N SER A 21 -8.85 56.22 -44.46
CA SER A 21 -7.75 57.10 -44.85
C SER A 21 -8.24 58.48 -45.32
N ARG A 22 -8.21 59.46 -44.41
CA ARG A 22 -8.53 60.85 -44.68
C ARG A 22 -7.23 61.62 -44.96
N THR A 23 -7.21 62.39 -46.03
CA THR A 23 -6.16 63.37 -46.26
C THR A 23 -6.48 64.65 -45.48
N VAL A 24 -5.46 65.37 -45.03
CA VAL A 24 -5.66 66.68 -44.40
C VAL A 24 -6.00 67.69 -45.48
N LEU A 25 -7.30 67.88 -45.74
CA LEU A 25 -7.82 68.81 -46.77
C LEU A 25 -7.96 70.26 -46.26
N SER A 26 -7.99 70.49 -44.95
CA SER A 26 -8.10 71.85 -44.39
C SER A 26 -6.79 72.63 -44.57
N VAL A 27 -6.90 73.84 -45.14
CA VAL A 27 -5.77 74.76 -45.36
C VAL A 27 -5.12 75.14 -44.02
N ASP A 28 -5.90 75.36 -42.96
CA ASP A 28 -5.36 75.71 -41.64
C ASP A 28 -4.67 74.52 -40.96
N ALA A 29 -5.18 73.31 -41.19
CA ALA A 29 -4.52 72.09 -40.75
C ALA A 29 -3.17 71.86 -41.47
N GLN A 30 -3.13 72.09 -42.78
CA GLN A 30 -1.89 72.08 -43.57
C GLN A 30 -0.92 73.19 -43.11
N ARG A 31 -1.41 74.39 -42.77
CA ARG A 31 -0.59 75.48 -42.20
C ARG A 31 0.00 75.09 -40.85
N MET A 32 -0.76 74.50 -39.94
CA MET A 32 -0.24 74.05 -38.64
C MET A 32 0.82 72.96 -38.78
N LEU A 33 0.63 72.00 -39.68
CA LEU A 33 1.66 71.01 -40.03
C LEU A 33 2.90 71.68 -40.65
N GLY A 34 2.71 72.63 -41.57
CA GLY A 34 3.82 73.41 -42.15
C GLY A 34 4.59 74.26 -41.13
N VAL A 35 3.94 74.73 -40.07
CA VAL A 35 4.62 75.41 -38.93
C VAL A 35 5.47 74.42 -38.14
N LEU A 36 4.96 73.21 -37.86
CA LEU A 36 5.72 72.15 -37.16
C LEU A 36 6.88 71.63 -38.02
N ASP A 37 6.63 71.31 -39.30
CA ASP A 37 7.64 70.84 -40.25
C ASP A 37 8.71 71.92 -40.49
N GLY A 38 8.30 73.18 -40.60
CA GLY A 38 9.19 74.34 -40.67
C GLY A 38 9.95 74.63 -39.38
N ALA A 39 9.46 74.21 -38.21
CA ALA A 39 10.19 74.28 -36.94
C ALA A 39 11.23 73.14 -36.85
N MET A 40 10.83 71.91 -37.17
CA MET A 40 11.72 70.74 -37.23
C MET A 40 12.87 70.97 -38.23
N LYS A 41 12.59 71.49 -39.43
CA LYS A 41 13.62 71.81 -40.44
C LYS A 41 14.66 72.81 -39.91
N LYS A 42 14.23 73.86 -39.20
CA LYS A 42 15.16 74.83 -38.58
C LYS A 42 16.01 74.19 -37.48
N ILE A 43 15.40 73.33 -36.65
CA ILE A 43 16.11 72.61 -35.59
C ILE A 43 17.15 71.67 -36.21
N LEU A 44 16.77 70.85 -37.21
CA LEU A 44 17.68 69.97 -37.93
C LEU A 44 18.88 70.73 -38.53
N VAL A 45 18.65 71.88 -39.15
CA VAL A 45 19.75 72.71 -39.70
C VAL A 45 20.67 73.26 -38.59
N ILE A 46 20.12 73.72 -37.46
CA ILE A 46 20.92 74.18 -36.31
C ILE A 46 21.73 73.01 -35.69
N LEU A 47 21.16 71.81 -35.64
CA LEU A 47 21.83 70.61 -35.16
C LEU A 47 22.93 70.14 -36.12
N ALA A 48 22.68 70.17 -37.43
CA ALA A 48 23.68 69.90 -38.46
C ALA A 48 24.87 70.85 -38.33
N LEU A 49 24.62 72.16 -38.23
CA LEU A 49 25.66 73.20 -38.05
C LEU A 49 26.49 73.00 -36.77
N ARG A 50 25.93 72.40 -35.72
CA ARG A 50 26.66 72.09 -34.47
C ARG A 50 27.49 70.81 -34.57
N ASN A 51 27.01 69.81 -35.31
CA ASN A 51 27.66 68.50 -35.40
C ASN A 51 28.67 68.43 -36.57
N THR A 52 28.62 69.37 -37.52
CA THR A 52 29.63 69.49 -38.58
C THR A 52 30.98 70.00 -38.04
N LYS A 53 31.94 69.09 -37.87
CA LYS A 53 33.38 69.38 -38.04
C LYS A 53 33.81 69.41 -39.52
N CYS A 54 32.87 69.26 -40.47
CA CYS A 54 33.13 68.86 -41.84
C CYS A 54 33.11 70.03 -42.84
N SER A 55 34.21 70.19 -43.59
CA SER A 55 34.38 70.30 -45.05
C SER A 55 33.25 70.74 -46.00
N ILE A 56 31.97 70.64 -45.65
CA ILE A 56 30.82 71.03 -46.50
C ILE A 56 30.88 72.54 -46.86
N PHE A 57 31.44 73.35 -45.95
CA PHE A 57 31.57 74.81 -46.11
C PHE A 57 32.88 75.28 -46.77
N GLU A 58 33.73 74.35 -47.24
CA GLU A 58 34.94 74.67 -48.00
C GLU A 58 34.65 75.09 -49.44
N ASN A 59 33.44 74.77 -49.95
CA ASN A 59 32.96 75.30 -51.23
C ASN A 59 33.07 76.83 -51.30
N GLU A 60 33.77 77.34 -52.32
CA GLU A 60 34.05 78.77 -52.54
C GLU A 60 32.78 79.63 -52.72
N LYS A 61 31.63 79.01 -53.03
CA LYS A 61 30.34 79.68 -53.23
C LYS A 61 29.63 80.09 -51.94
N LEU A 62 30.11 79.72 -50.75
CA LEU A 62 29.48 80.18 -49.51
C LEU A 62 29.92 81.62 -49.18
N ASN A 63 28.98 82.55 -49.25
CA ASN A 63 29.23 83.98 -49.07
C ASN A 63 29.99 84.28 -47.75
N GLN A 64 30.99 85.19 -47.79
CA GLN A 64 31.91 85.42 -46.67
C GLN A 64 31.17 85.82 -45.38
N ASP A 65 30.11 86.61 -45.50
CA ASP A 65 29.23 87.00 -44.39
C ASP A 65 28.60 85.79 -43.70
N LEU A 66 28.21 84.75 -44.46
CA LEU A 66 27.63 83.54 -43.90
C LEU A 66 28.67 82.70 -43.17
N LYS A 67 29.91 82.62 -43.69
CA LYS A 67 31.04 81.97 -42.97
C LYS A 67 31.31 82.69 -41.64
N LYS A 68 31.28 84.03 -41.63
CA LYS A 68 31.42 84.86 -40.42
C LYS A 68 30.29 84.61 -39.41
N ILE A 69 29.02 84.68 -39.84
CA ILE A 69 27.85 84.44 -38.98
C ILE A 69 27.87 83.03 -38.37
N ILE A 70 28.30 81.99 -39.12
CA ILE A 70 28.44 80.63 -38.61
C ILE A 70 29.59 80.53 -37.60
N SER A 71 30.75 81.13 -37.88
CA SER A 71 31.87 81.26 -36.92
C SER A 71 31.41 81.87 -35.61
N ASP A 72 30.69 82.99 -35.69
CA ASP A 72 30.27 83.75 -34.52
C ASP A 72 29.21 82.98 -33.73
N TYR A 73 28.26 82.33 -34.42
CA TYR A 73 27.31 81.40 -33.78
C TYR A 73 28.02 80.27 -33.02
N LEU A 74 29.01 79.61 -33.63
CA LEU A 74 29.75 78.50 -33.01
C LEU A 74 30.56 78.97 -31.80
N LYS A 75 31.24 80.13 -31.89
CA LYS A 75 31.99 80.74 -30.78
C LYS A 75 31.08 81.07 -29.60
N ILE A 76 29.94 81.72 -29.84
CA ILE A 76 29.01 82.11 -28.77
C ILE A 76 28.30 80.87 -28.19
N SER A 77 27.94 79.88 -29.03
CA SER A 77 27.36 78.60 -28.59
C SER A 77 28.32 77.77 -27.73
N ALA A 78 29.62 77.79 -28.04
CA ALA A 78 30.66 77.18 -27.22
C ALA A 78 30.80 77.87 -25.85
N ARG A 79 30.84 79.22 -25.82
CA ARG A 79 30.84 79.99 -24.55
C ARG A 79 29.62 79.65 -23.68
N TYR A 80 28.42 79.63 -24.27
CA TYR A 80 27.19 79.27 -23.56
C TYR A 80 27.18 77.81 -23.08
N SER A 81 27.70 76.87 -23.87
CA SER A 81 27.77 75.45 -23.48
C SER A 81 28.78 75.20 -22.36
N ASN A 82 29.86 75.98 -22.29
CA ASN A 82 30.90 75.84 -21.28
C ASN A 82 30.49 76.50 -19.95
N GLY A 83 29.93 77.72 -19.99
CA GLY A 83 29.52 78.45 -18.79
C GLY A 83 28.21 77.98 -18.13
N ASN A 84 27.54 76.98 -18.70
CA ASN A 84 26.23 76.50 -18.23
C ASN A 84 26.25 75.00 -17.88
N LYS A 85 27.42 74.45 -17.53
CA LYS A 85 27.52 73.14 -16.87
C LYS A 85 27.02 73.29 -15.42
N PRO A 86 25.92 72.65 -15.01
CA PRO A 86 25.50 72.69 -13.62
C PRO A 86 26.55 71.96 -12.76
N GLU A 87 26.94 72.55 -11.64
CA GLU A 87 27.73 71.86 -10.62
C GLU A 87 27.00 70.58 -10.22
N ARG A 88 27.62 69.42 -10.48
CA ARG A 88 27.24 68.17 -9.80
C ARG A 88 27.67 68.29 -8.34
N LYS A 89 26.82 68.90 -7.52
CA LYS A 89 27.00 68.88 -6.07
C LYS A 89 26.88 67.45 -5.57
N SER A 90 28.00 66.92 -5.11
CA SER A 90 28.06 65.69 -4.33
C SER A 90 27.44 65.95 -2.96
N SER A 91 26.19 65.55 -2.75
CA SER A 91 25.58 65.51 -1.42
C SER A 91 24.82 64.21 -1.22
N LEU A 92 25.24 63.50 -0.19
CA LEU A 92 24.78 62.20 0.28
C LEU A 92 23.35 62.28 0.86
N SER A 93 22.47 61.34 0.48
CA SER A 93 21.60 60.57 1.39
C SER A 93 20.48 59.81 0.65
N THR A 94 20.40 58.52 0.90
CA THR A 94 19.20 57.69 0.77
C THR A 94 19.06 56.87 2.05
N PRO A 95 17.83 56.70 2.55
CA PRO A 95 17.42 55.48 3.20
C PRO A 95 16.26 54.81 2.45
N SER A 96 16.21 53.47 2.52
CA SER A 96 15.03 52.56 2.60
C SER A 96 13.66 53.02 2.05
N GLU A 97 12.85 52.23 1.35
CA GLU A 97 12.67 50.76 1.22
C GLU A 97 12.19 50.48 -0.24
N GLY A 98 12.09 49.29 -0.83
CA GLY A 98 12.18 47.90 -0.39
C GLY A 98 11.88 46.99 -1.61
N ASN A 99 12.51 45.83 -1.68
CA ASN A 99 12.28 44.80 -2.71
C ASN A 99 11.05 43.94 -2.30
N PRO A 100 10.35 43.17 -3.18
CA PRO A 100 10.95 41.94 -3.72
C PRO A 100 10.45 41.45 -5.11
N ASN A 101 11.35 40.84 -5.91
CA ASN A 101 11.27 39.42 -6.35
C ASN A 101 12.25 39.08 -7.49
N GLU A 102 13.30 38.35 -7.09
CA GLU A 102 14.03 37.21 -7.71
C GLU A 102 13.45 36.45 -8.94
N PRO A 103 14.22 35.52 -9.58
CA PRO A 103 15.71 35.32 -9.58
C PRO A 103 16.37 34.85 -10.92
N HIS A 104 17.71 34.68 -10.87
CA HIS A 104 18.61 33.88 -11.75
C HIS A 104 18.77 34.34 -13.24
N GLU A 105 19.93 34.17 -13.91
CA GLU A 105 20.99 33.17 -13.74
C GLU A 105 22.42 33.72 -13.96
N GLU A 106 23.34 33.13 -13.18
CA GLU A 106 24.81 32.97 -13.18
C GLU A 106 25.82 33.73 -14.08
N VAL A 107 26.99 33.94 -13.45
CA VAL A 107 28.29 34.35 -14.01
C VAL A 107 29.28 33.22 -13.79
N VAL A 108 30.17 32.96 -14.76
CA VAL A 108 31.47 32.30 -14.48
C VAL A 108 32.59 33.08 -15.16
N GLU A 109 33.50 33.61 -14.35
CA GLU A 109 34.77 34.19 -14.81
C GLU A 109 35.78 33.10 -15.21
N ASN A 110 36.75 33.43 -16.06
CA ASN A 110 38.14 33.29 -15.64
C ASN A 110 39.16 34.05 -16.50
N ASN A 111 39.95 34.88 -15.80
CA ASN A 111 41.41 35.07 -15.89
C ASN A 111 42.19 34.17 -16.89
N ASN A 112 43.31 34.59 -17.51
CA ASN A 112 44.39 35.39 -16.93
C ASN A 112 45.47 35.83 -17.97
N LYS A 113 46.27 36.85 -17.60
CA LYS A 113 47.71 37.07 -17.88
C LYS A 113 48.31 37.55 -19.24
N ASP A 114 49.10 38.62 -19.06
CA ASP A 114 50.49 38.86 -19.50
C ASP A 114 50.87 39.00 -20.98
N THR A 115 51.30 40.21 -21.37
CA THR A 115 52.73 40.44 -21.72
C THR A 115 53.15 41.92 -21.66
N LYS A 116 54.36 42.18 -21.12
CA LYS A 116 55.10 43.46 -21.18
C LYS A 116 55.56 43.74 -22.63
N SER A 117 55.81 44.97 -23.08
CA SER A 117 57.03 45.75 -22.73
C SER A 117 57.08 47.14 -23.38
N GLN A 118 57.61 48.13 -22.64
CA GLN A 118 58.58 49.19 -23.05
C GLN A 118 58.30 50.09 -24.31
N SER A 119 58.77 51.34 -24.44
CA SER A 119 59.39 52.32 -23.53
C SER A 119 59.71 53.60 -24.33
N SER A 120 59.29 54.81 -23.91
CA SER A 120 60.07 56.04 -24.15
C SER A 120 59.59 57.25 -23.32
N LYS A 121 60.59 58.00 -22.83
CA LYS A 121 60.58 59.18 -21.94
C LYS A 121 59.82 60.43 -22.44
N MET A 122 59.37 61.23 -21.45
CA MET A 122 59.46 62.71 -21.28
C MET A 122 59.16 63.62 -22.49
N GLU A 123 58.37 64.70 -22.38
CA GLU A 123 58.67 65.89 -21.57
C GLU A 123 57.43 66.70 -21.13
N ASN A 124 57.65 67.69 -20.26
CA ASN A 124 56.65 68.59 -19.69
C ASN A 124 56.19 69.67 -20.68
N ALA A 125 54.93 70.09 -20.57
CA ALA A 125 54.53 71.47 -20.86
C ALA A 125 53.33 71.85 -20.00
N GLU A 126 53.52 72.79 -19.09
CA GLU A 126 52.44 73.50 -18.42
C GLU A 126 51.69 74.35 -19.44
N ASN A 127 50.36 74.36 -19.39
CA ASN A 127 49.59 75.54 -19.78
C ASN A 127 48.22 75.52 -19.11
N SER A 128 48.03 76.44 -18.18
CA SER A 128 46.75 76.76 -17.55
C SER A 128 45.80 77.43 -18.54
N ASP A 129 44.53 77.03 -18.53
CA ASP A 129 43.46 77.78 -19.20
C ASP A 129 42.30 77.98 -18.19
N PRO A 130 41.91 79.22 -17.85
CA PRO A 130 41.03 79.49 -16.71
C PRO A 130 39.56 79.16 -17.01
N SER A 131 38.93 78.39 -16.12
CA SER A 131 37.48 78.14 -16.11
C SER A 131 36.70 79.41 -15.73
N VAL A 132 36.42 80.28 -16.71
CA VAL A 132 35.60 81.48 -16.50
C VAL A 132 34.13 81.10 -16.30
N ASN A 133 33.65 81.22 -15.06
CA ASN A 133 32.22 81.15 -14.74
C ASN A 133 31.55 82.47 -15.15
N LEU A 134 30.57 82.41 -16.06
CA LEU A 134 29.81 83.57 -16.51
C LEU A 134 28.79 84.02 -15.46
N THR A 135 28.71 85.33 -15.22
CA THR A 135 27.67 85.94 -14.37
C THR A 135 26.29 85.88 -15.03
N VAL A 136 25.22 86.01 -14.23
CA VAL A 136 23.83 85.97 -14.74
C VAL A 136 23.56 87.04 -15.81
N GLN A 137 24.23 88.20 -15.72
CA GLN A 137 24.10 89.27 -16.69
C GLN A 137 24.79 88.92 -18.01
N GLU A 138 26.02 88.37 -17.97
CA GLU A 138 26.73 87.89 -19.15
C GLU A 138 26.02 86.69 -19.81
N VAL A 139 25.40 85.79 -19.02
CA VAL A 139 24.59 84.68 -19.58
C VAL A 139 23.39 85.21 -20.36
N ASN A 140 22.74 86.28 -19.89
CA ASN A 140 21.62 86.92 -20.61
C ASN A 140 22.11 87.64 -21.88
N GLU A 141 23.23 88.36 -21.82
CA GLU A 141 23.84 89.00 -22.98
C GLU A 141 24.28 87.97 -24.04
N VAL A 142 24.93 86.88 -23.62
CA VAL A 142 25.29 85.74 -24.49
C VAL A 142 24.03 85.13 -25.12
N LYS A 143 22.93 84.99 -24.37
CA LYS A 143 21.65 84.47 -24.87
C LYS A 143 20.98 85.40 -25.89
N GLU A 144 21.04 86.71 -25.67
CA GLU A 144 20.53 87.70 -26.63
C GLU A 144 21.38 87.71 -27.90
N ASN A 145 22.71 87.69 -27.76
CA ASN A 145 23.65 87.60 -28.88
C ASN A 145 23.43 86.30 -29.70
N ILE A 146 23.31 85.12 -29.06
CA ILE A 146 22.91 83.88 -29.74
C ILE A 146 21.60 84.07 -30.50
N THR A 147 20.61 84.71 -29.87
CA THR A 147 19.29 84.92 -30.48
C THR A 147 19.37 85.82 -31.73
N LEU A 148 20.19 86.87 -31.68
CA LEU A 148 20.43 87.77 -32.83
C LEU A 148 21.20 87.06 -33.94
N THR A 149 22.29 86.36 -33.63
CA THR A 149 23.06 85.60 -34.63
C THR A 149 22.24 84.47 -35.26
N VAL A 150 21.42 83.74 -34.47
CA VAL A 150 20.51 82.72 -34.99
C VAL A 150 19.41 83.34 -35.87
N ARG A 151 18.89 84.53 -35.55
CA ARG A 151 17.94 85.25 -36.42
C ARG A 151 18.58 85.70 -37.73
N GLN A 152 19.81 86.19 -37.70
CA GLN A 152 20.57 86.57 -38.90
C GLN A 152 20.88 85.35 -39.77
N LEU A 153 21.40 84.28 -39.17
CA LEU A 153 21.62 82.99 -39.81
C LEU A 153 20.34 82.46 -40.48
N LEU A 154 19.22 82.40 -39.75
CA LEU A 154 17.92 81.98 -40.30
C LEU A 154 17.42 82.88 -41.44
N ARG A 155 17.79 84.17 -41.47
CA ARG A 155 17.46 85.08 -42.57
C ARG A 155 18.29 84.78 -43.82
N VAL A 156 19.60 84.54 -43.67
CA VAL A 156 20.51 84.22 -44.79
C VAL A 156 20.28 82.80 -45.32
N MET A 157 19.95 81.84 -44.46
CA MET A 157 19.59 80.48 -44.88
C MET A 157 18.29 80.46 -45.70
N LYS A 158 17.31 81.32 -45.38
CA LYS A 158 16.08 81.48 -46.17
C LYS A 158 16.30 81.99 -47.60
N SER A 159 17.39 82.71 -47.86
CA SER A 159 17.72 83.23 -49.20
C SER A 159 18.69 82.34 -49.97
N THR A 160 19.08 81.18 -49.43
CA THR A 160 20.15 80.34 -49.98
C THR A 160 19.67 78.90 -50.22
N PRO A 161 19.46 78.45 -51.48
CA PRO A 161 18.82 77.16 -51.78
C PRO A 161 19.62 75.93 -51.35
N TYR A 162 20.91 76.09 -51.04
CA TYR A 162 21.77 75.00 -50.55
C TYR A 162 21.31 74.43 -49.19
N PHE A 163 20.65 75.24 -48.35
CA PHE A 163 20.20 74.81 -47.03
C PHE A 163 19.00 73.85 -47.06
N ASP A 164 18.36 73.68 -48.22
CA ASP A 164 17.24 72.74 -48.36
C ASP A 164 17.66 71.27 -48.32
N GLN A 165 18.92 70.96 -48.65
CA GLN A 165 19.52 69.61 -48.66
C GLN A 165 20.13 69.18 -47.31
N ILE A 166 20.37 70.12 -46.40
CA ILE A 166 20.99 69.83 -45.09
C ILE A 166 20.11 68.92 -44.19
N PRO A 167 18.78 69.10 -44.11
CA PRO A 167 17.92 68.20 -43.32
C PRO A 167 18.05 66.73 -43.68
N ASP A 168 18.25 66.40 -44.95
CA ASP A 168 18.36 65.03 -45.48
C ASP A 168 19.58 64.28 -44.89
N THR A 169 20.61 65.02 -44.46
CA THR A 169 21.81 64.45 -43.79
C THR A 169 21.56 64.05 -42.33
N CYS A 170 20.52 64.60 -41.70
CA CYS A 170 20.20 64.42 -40.29
C CYS A 170 18.94 63.58 -40.04
N LEU A 171 17.99 63.61 -40.99
CA LEU A 171 16.73 62.85 -40.96
C LEU A 171 16.54 62.16 -42.30
N THR A 172 16.62 60.82 -42.32
CA THR A 172 16.29 60.03 -43.51
C THR A 172 14.95 59.34 -43.34
N VAL A 173 14.00 59.65 -44.22
CA VAL A 173 12.69 59.00 -44.29
C VAL A 173 12.71 58.08 -45.51
N LYS A 174 12.67 56.76 -45.32
CA LYS A 174 12.61 55.83 -46.45
C LYS A 174 11.20 55.82 -47.05
N PRO A 175 10.98 56.24 -48.31
CA PRO A 175 9.69 56.05 -48.96
C PRO A 175 9.47 54.57 -49.27
N ARG A 176 8.26 54.07 -49.02
CA ARG A 176 7.91 52.64 -49.20
C ARG A 176 7.44 52.28 -50.62
N SER A 177 7.48 53.24 -51.55
CA SER A 177 7.08 53.09 -52.95
C SER A 177 7.80 54.11 -53.85
N SER A 178 7.88 53.81 -55.14
CA SER A 178 8.81 54.40 -56.12
C SER A 178 8.49 55.82 -56.61
N SER A 179 7.98 56.72 -55.75
CA SER A 179 7.79 58.13 -56.12
C SER A 179 9.04 58.96 -55.81
N THR A 180 9.74 59.37 -56.86
CA THR A 180 10.82 60.37 -56.82
C THR A 180 10.26 61.75 -56.46
N LEU A 181 10.21 62.06 -55.17
CA LEU A 181 9.91 63.40 -54.64
C LEU A 181 11.11 63.89 -53.82
N PRO A 182 11.91 64.85 -54.32
CA PRO A 182 13.17 65.30 -53.71
C PRO A 182 12.96 66.35 -52.59
N ASP A 183 11.84 66.26 -51.86
CA ASP A 183 11.48 67.16 -50.78
C ASP A 183 11.21 66.33 -49.52
N LEU A 184 11.66 66.83 -48.35
CA LEU A 184 11.42 66.27 -47.01
C LEU A 184 9.93 66.39 -46.55
N LYS A 185 8.98 66.17 -47.46
CA LYS A 185 7.52 66.22 -47.25
C LYS A 185 7.05 64.96 -46.54
N LEU A 186 7.23 64.95 -45.21
CA LEU A 186 6.62 63.97 -44.32
C LEU A 186 5.11 63.80 -44.65
N PRO A 187 4.59 62.57 -44.82
CA PRO A 187 3.30 62.33 -45.46
C PRO A 187 2.12 63.03 -44.79
N LEU A 188 1.15 63.43 -45.63
CA LEU A 188 -0.09 64.14 -45.28
C LEU A 188 -1.33 63.20 -45.20
N SER A 189 -1.12 61.88 -45.11
CA SER A 189 -2.18 60.85 -45.03
C SER A 189 -2.10 60.01 -43.73
N VAL A 190 -3.26 59.69 -43.13
CA VAL A 190 -3.35 58.90 -41.88
C VAL A 190 -2.82 57.48 -42.01
N SER A 191 -3.05 56.83 -43.16
CA SER A 191 -2.86 55.39 -43.33
C SER A 191 -1.46 54.92 -42.96
N ASN A 192 -0.47 55.81 -43.11
CA ASN A 192 0.93 55.50 -42.94
C ASN A 192 1.59 56.31 -41.83
N PHE A 193 0.93 57.20 -41.08
CA PHE A 193 1.66 58.13 -40.21
C PHE A 193 2.43 57.41 -39.08
N GLN A 194 1.77 56.52 -38.34
CA GLN A 194 2.40 55.77 -37.24
C GLN A 194 3.65 55.02 -37.76
N GLU A 195 3.49 54.30 -38.89
CA GLU A 195 4.58 53.55 -39.53
C GLU A 195 5.65 54.44 -40.17
N ALA A 196 5.29 55.61 -40.71
CA ALA A 196 6.23 56.55 -41.33
C ALA A 196 7.12 57.24 -40.28
N CYS A 197 6.59 57.50 -39.08
CA CYS A 197 7.42 57.91 -37.94
C CYS A 197 8.31 56.77 -37.42
N SER A 198 7.87 55.51 -37.51
CA SER A 198 8.75 54.35 -37.28
C SER A 198 9.81 54.15 -38.38
N GLN A 199 9.61 54.71 -39.58
CA GLN A 199 10.52 54.68 -40.73
C GLN A 199 11.41 55.93 -40.86
N ALA A 200 11.28 56.88 -39.92
CA ALA A 200 12.13 58.07 -39.84
C ALA A 200 13.41 57.74 -39.05
N TYR A 201 14.51 57.49 -39.76
CA TYR A 201 15.80 57.21 -39.15
C TYR A 201 16.53 58.53 -38.87
N LEU A 202 16.84 58.74 -37.59
CA LEU A 202 17.71 59.82 -37.12
C LEU A 202 19.16 59.43 -37.35
N SER A 203 19.96 60.34 -37.89
CA SER A 203 21.40 60.13 -38.14
C SER A 203 22.15 59.75 -36.85
N GLU A 204 23.03 58.76 -36.93
CA GLU A 204 23.88 58.31 -35.81
C GLU A 204 24.81 59.42 -35.27
N ASN A 205 25.04 60.45 -36.08
CA ASN A 205 25.80 61.65 -35.73
C ASN A 205 25.08 62.58 -34.72
N LEU A 206 23.85 62.25 -34.30
CA LEU A 206 23.09 63.00 -33.30
C LEU A 206 23.36 62.48 -31.88
N SER A 207 23.75 63.37 -30.98
CA SER A 207 23.90 63.05 -29.56
C SER A 207 22.56 62.68 -28.93
N ARG A 208 22.60 61.81 -27.88
CA ARG A 208 21.40 61.29 -27.20
C ARG A 208 20.32 62.34 -26.88
N PRO A 209 20.62 63.57 -26.39
CA PRO A 209 19.60 64.61 -26.17
C PRO A 209 18.99 65.16 -27.46
N GLN A 210 19.79 65.33 -28.53
CA GLN A 210 19.31 65.81 -29.83
C GLN A 210 18.34 64.80 -30.46
N SER A 211 18.64 63.50 -30.36
CA SER A 211 17.79 62.43 -30.87
C SER A 211 16.46 62.30 -30.08
N HIS A 212 16.47 62.52 -28.76
CA HIS A 212 15.24 62.58 -27.96
C HIS A 212 14.37 63.78 -28.35
N LEU A 213 14.97 64.96 -28.51
CA LEU A 213 14.24 66.17 -28.94
C LEU A 213 13.54 65.96 -30.29
N LEU A 214 14.25 65.40 -31.28
CA LEU A 214 13.69 65.12 -32.60
C LEU A 214 12.60 64.04 -32.55
N ARG A 215 12.75 63.00 -31.71
CA ARG A 215 11.69 62.00 -31.48
C ARG A 215 10.42 62.64 -30.90
N TYR A 216 10.54 63.49 -29.88
CA TYR A 216 9.38 64.23 -29.34
C TYR A 216 8.72 65.14 -30.38
N PHE A 217 9.48 65.78 -31.28
CA PHE A 217 8.90 66.58 -32.37
C PHE A 217 8.11 65.72 -33.38
N LEU A 218 8.61 64.52 -33.72
CA LEU A 218 7.89 63.57 -34.58
C LEU A 218 6.62 63.02 -33.90
N GLU A 219 6.70 62.67 -32.61
CA GLU A 219 5.54 62.25 -31.79
C GLU A 219 4.49 63.36 -31.65
N LEU A 220 4.93 64.61 -31.44
CA LEU A 220 4.05 65.78 -31.38
C LEU A 220 3.37 66.00 -32.74
N ARG A 221 4.12 65.97 -33.85
CA ARG A 221 3.55 66.03 -35.20
C ARG A 221 2.48 64.96 -35.38
N GLY A 222 2.74 63.73 -34.94
CA GLY A 222 1.79 62.61 -35.06
C GLY A 222 0.54 62.74 -34.22
N THR A 223 0.70 63.20 -32.98
CA THR A 223 -0.41 63.47 -32.08
C THR A 223 -1.29 64.58 -32.64
N VAL A 224 -0.68 65.67 -33.12
CA VAL A 224 -1.36 66.82 -33.72
C VAL A 224 -2.06 66.41 -35.03
N PHE A 225 -1.38 65.66 -35.89
CA PHE A 225 -1.91 65.14 -37.15
C PHE A 225 -3.11 64.20 -36.93
N SER A 226 -2.94 63.19 -36.08
CA SER A 226 -4.02 62.26 -35.69
C SER A 226 -5.23 63.01 -35.12
N ASN A 227 -5.00 63.96 -34.21
CA ASN A 227 -6.08 64.79 -33.64
C ASN A 227 -6.86 65.59 -34.68
N MET A 228 -6.19 66.13 -35.72
CA MET A 228 -6.85 66.85 -36.82
C MET A 228 -7.67 65.94 -37.75
N LEU A 229 -7.42 64.63 -37.71
CA LEU A 229 -8.09 63.63 -38.55
C LEU A 229 -9.17 62.84 -37.78
N THR A 230 -9.16 62.88 -36.44
CA THR A 230 -10.26 62.44 -35.59
C THR A 230 -11.43 63.42 -35.64
N THR A 231 -12.60 62.97 -36.10
CA THR A 231 -13.86 63.73 -35.96
C THR A 231 -14.44 63.58 -34.56
N PRO A 232 -15.35 64.49 -34.12
CA PRO A 232 -16.12 64.31 -32.89
C PRO A 232 -16.89 62.98 -32.88
N GLU A 233 -17.35 62.53 -34.04
CA GLU A 233 -18.06 61.26 -34.27
C GLU A 233 -17.15 60.05 -34.04
N ASP A 234 -15.90 60.08 -34.51
CA ASP A 234 -14.94 59.01 -34.22
C ASP A 234 -14.64 58.94 -32.71
N ARG A 235 -14.49 60.10 -32.04
CA ARG A 235 -14.33 60.16 -30.56
C ARG A 235 -15.57 59.61 -29.83
N LYS A 236 -16.78 59.85 -30.34
CA LYS A 236 -18.02 59.25 -29.81
C LYS A 236 -18.03 57.73 -30.02
N ARG A 237 -17.61 57.22 -31.19
CA ARG A 237 -17.48 55.78 -31.48
C ARG A 237 -16.48 55.11 -30.54
N GLN A 238 -15.28 55.68 -30.41
CA GLN A 238 -14.24 55.18 -29.50
C GLN A 238 -14.72 55.13 -28.05
N LYS A 239 -15.38 56.19 -27.56
CA LYS A 239 -15.98 56.20 -26.20
C LYS A 239 -17.08 55.14 -26.02
N LYS A 240 -17.89 54.85 -27.04
CA LYS A 240 -18.88 53.76 -26.99
C LYS A 240 -18.20 52.39 -26.95
N TYR A 241 -17.22 52.15 -27.82
CA TYR A 241 -16.47 50.89 -27.87
C TYR A 241 -15.73 50.58 -26.58
N VAL A 242 -15.01 51.57 -26.00
CA VAL A 242 -14.32 51.39 -24.72
C VAL A 242 -15.32 51.01 -23.62
N LYS A 243 -16.49 51.65 -23.56
CA LYS A 243 -17.56 51.26 -22.62
C LYS A 243 -18.09 49.85 -22.88
N GLU A 244 -18.27 49.45 -24.14
CA GLU A 244 -18.71 48.09 -24.49
C GLU A 244 -17.67 47.04 -24.09
N ILE A 245 -16.38 47.29 -24.31
CA ILE A 245 -15.29 46.43 -23.80
C ILE A 245 -15.30 46.38 -22.27
N SER A 246 -15.40 47.52 -21.57
CA SER A 246 -15.43 47.54 -20.10
C SER A 246 -16.63 46.75 -19.55
N ASN A 247 -17.80 46.86 -20.18
CA ASN A 247 -18.98 46.10 -19.80
C ASN A 247 -18.77 44.59 -20.03
N ARG A 248 -18.29 44.19 -21.22
CA ARG A 248 -17.97 42.78 -21.51
C ARG A 248 -16.91 42.23 -20.56
N LEU A 249 -15.86 42.98 -20.27
CA LEU A 249 -14.81 42.59 -19.33
C LEU A 249 -15.40 42.36 -17.93
N ASN A 250 -16.29 43.24 -17.46
CA ASN A 250 -16.98 43.07 -16.19
C ASN A 250 -17.92 41.84 -16.19
N GLU A 251 -18.69 41.60 -17.25
CA GLU A 251 -19.51 40.39 -17.40
C GLU A 251 -18.66 39.10 -17.39
N HIS A 252 -17.50 39.12 -18.04
CA HIS A 252 -16.56 38.00 -18.02
C HIS A 252 -15.92 37.83 -16.64
N GLN A 253 -15.57 38.91 -15.94
CA GLN A 253 -15.04 38.86 -14.58
C GLN A 253 -16.06 38.26 -13.61
N ILE A 254 -17.32 38.71 -13.65
CA ILE A 254 -18.40 38.16 -12.80
C ILE A 254 -18.58 36.64 -13.03
N LYS A 255 -18.43 36.16 -14.28
CA LYS A 255 -18.48 34.73 -14.59
C LYS A 255 -17.27 33.96 -14.05
N VAL A 256 -16.07 34.53 -14.16
CA VAL A 256 -14.84 33.95 -13.58
C VAL A 256 -14.95 33.88 -12.06
N ASP A 257 -15.41 34.95 -11.40
CA ASP A 257 -15.62 35.01 -9.95
C ASP A 257 -16.68 34.01 -9.48
N GLY A 258 -17.72 33.76 -10.29
CA GLY A 258 -18.72 32.73 -10.05
C GLY A 258 -18.13 31.32 -10.11
N LEU A 259 -17.42 31.00 -11.20
CA LEU A 259 -16.76 29.69 -11.39
C LEU A 259 -15.69 29.42 -10.33
N ASN A 260 -14.93 30.43 -9.91
CA ASN A 260 -13.95 30.31 -8.82
C ASN A 260 -14.64 29.93 -7.50
N LYS A 261 -15.79 30.55 -7.16
CA LYS A 261 -16.56 30.18 -5.95
C LYS A 261 -17.13 28.76 -6.02
N GLU A 262 -17.59 28.32 -7.20
CA GLU A 262 -18.04 26.94 -7.39
C GLU A 262 -16.87 25.95 -7.24
N LEU A 263 -15.70 26.27 -7.80
CA LEU A 263 -14.49 25.48 -7.65
C LEU A 263 -14.05 25.38 -6.17
N ASP A 264 -14.01 26.50 -5.45
CA ASP A 264 -13.67 26.55 -4.02
C ASP A 264 -14.64 25.70 -3.18
N ALA A 265 -15.94 25.75 -3.48
CA ALA A 265 -16.95 24.93 -2.81
C ALA A 265 -16.76 23.42 -3.09
N ILE A 266 -16.42 23.04 -4.32
CA ILE A 266 -16.10 21.66 -4.70
C ILE A 266 -14.82 21.19 -4.00
N VAL A 267 -13.76 22.02 -3.99
CA VAL A 267 -12.49 21.73 -3.31
C VAL A 267 -12.70 21.55 -1.81
N ALA A 268 -13.48 22.43 -1.16
CA ALA A 268 -13.81 22.30 0.26
C ALA A 268 -14.58 21.01 0.57
N LYS A 269 -15.59 20.67 -0.24
CA LYS A 269 -16.36 19.41 -0.11
C LYS A 269 -15.47 18.17 -0.28
N ASN A 270 -14.63 18.16 -1.32
CA ASN A 270 -13.70 17.05 -1.58
C ASN A 270 -12.68 16.92 -0.44
N LYS A 271 -12.15 18.03 0.08
CA LYS A 271 -11.23 18.03 1.24
C LYS A 271 -11.88 17.43 2.48
N ALA A 272 -13.13 17.78 2.79
CA ALA A 272 -13.88 17.20 3.89
C ALA A 272 -14.14 15.69 3.70
N GLN A 273 -14.48 15.26 2.48
CA GLN A 273 -14.65 13.85 2.15
C GLN A 273 -13.34 13.05 2.30
N VAL A 274 -12.22 13.59 1.81
CA VAL A 274 -10.87 12.98 1.96
C VAL A 274 -10.47 12.89 3.43
N GLN A 275 -10.78 13.90 4.25
CA GLN A 275 -10.52 13.84 5.69
C GLN A 275 -11.37 12.77 6.39
N SER A 276 -12.66 12.64 6.04
CA SER A 276 -13.54 11.61 6.60
C SER A 276 -13.11 10.19 6.18
N THR A 277 -12.68 9.99 4.92
CA THR A 277 -12.16 8.69 4.49
C THR A 277 -10.81 8.37 5.11
N ALA A 278 -9.89 9.34 5.25
CA ALA A 278 -8.63 9.17 5.95
C ALA A 278 -8.83 8.76 7.43
N GLN A 279 -9.77 9.38 8.14
CA GLN A 279 -10.13 8.99 9.51
C GLN A 279 -10.63 7.54 9.60
N LYS A 280 -11.48 7.10 8.65
CA LYS A 280 -11.94 5.71 8.58
C LYS A 280 -10.80 4.73 8.30
N VAL A 281 -9.87 5.09 7.41
CA VAL A 281 -8.68 4.27 7.11
C VAL A 281 -7.79 4.14 8.35
N LEU A 282 -7.56 5.22 9.11
CA LEU A 282 -6.79 5.16 10.36
C LEU A 282 -7.46 4.27 11.42
N ALA A 283 -8.79 4.38 11.59
CA ALA A 283 -9.54 3.52 12.51
C ALA A 283 -9.42 2.04 12.14
N LEU A 284 -9.62 1.70 10.85
CA LEU A 284 -9.48 0.32 10.36
C LEU A 284 -8.04 -0.21 10.47
N GLN A 285 -7.03 0.64 10.24
CA GLN A 285 -5.63 0.28 10.46
C GLN A 285 -5.36 -0.05 11.94
N GLN A 286 -5.93 0.73 12.87
CA GLN A 286 -5.81 0.47 14.30
C GLN A 286 -6.55 -0.82 14.70
N GLU A 287 -7.73 -1.09 14.16
CA GLU A 287 -8.45 -2.36 14.37
C GLU A 287 -7.65 -3.57 13.85
N ILE A 288 -7.04 -3.47 12.65
CA ILE A 288 -6.19 -4.51 12.09
C ILE A 288 -4.96 -4.76 12.97
N GLN A 289 -4.31 -3.70 13.48
CA GLN A 289 -3.20 -3.84 14.42
C GLN A 289 -3.63 -4.51 15.74
N ASN A 290 -4.78 -4.11 16.30
CA ASN A 290 -5.33 -4.72 17.51
C ASN A 290 -5.66 -6.21 17.30
N LEU A 291 -6.26 -6.57 16.17
CA LEU A 291 -6.52 -7.97 15.79
C LEU A 291 -5.23 -8.75 15.58
N GLY A 292 -4.21 -8.15 14.95
CA GLY A 292 -2.88 -8.75 14.79
C GLY A 292 -2.24 -9.10 16.12
N ASN A 293 -2.25 -8.16 17.08
CA ASN A 293 -1.75 -8.37 18.44
C ASN A 293 -2.56 -9.46 19.17
N TYR A 294 -3.90 -9.42 19.11
CA TYR A 294 -4.76 -10.45 19.71
C TYR A 294 -4.48 -11.86 19.16
N LEU A 295 -4.29 -11.98 17.84
CA LEU A 295 -3.97 -13.25 17.18
C LEU A 295 -2.56 -13.74 17.53
N LEU A 296 -1.58 -12.84 17.64
CA LEU A 296 -0.23 -13.16 18.10
C LEU A 296 -0.26 -13.72 19.53
N ASP A 297 -0.89 -13.02 20.46
CA ASP A 297 -1.06 -13.43 21.85
C ASP A 297 -1.81 -14.77 21.97
N ARG A 298 -2.87 -14.96 21.17
CA ARG A 298 -3.62 -16.21 21.13
C ARG A 298 -2.77 -17.37 20.60
N GLY A 299 -1.96 -17.13 19.57
CA GLY A 299 -1.01 -18.11 19.05
C GLY A 299 0.07 -18.48 20.06
N GLN A 300 0.57 -17.52 20.84
CA GLN A 300 1.52 -17.77 21.94
C GLN A 300 0.89 -18.61 23.06
N ARG A 301 -0.35 -18.31 23.47
CA ARG A 301 -1.09 -19.13 24.45
C ARG A 301 -1.28 -20.57 23.97
N ILE A 302 -1.76 -20.77 22.74
CA ILE A 302 -1.96 -22.12 22.16
C ILE A 302 -0.64 -22.91 22.17
N LYS A 303 0.48 -22.31 21.72
CA LYS A 303 1.79 -22.97 21.76
C LYS A 303 2.25 -23.33 23.17
N LYS A 304 1.94 -22.50 24.17
CA LYS A 304 2.25 -22.79 25.58
C LYS A 304 1.42 -23.98 26.07
N ASP A 305 0.10 -23.95 25.85
CA ASP A 305 -0.82 -25.02 26.24
C ASP A 305 -0.50 -26.36 25.54
N GLU A 306 -0.04 -26.33 24.29
CA GLU A 306 0.42 -27.51 23.54
C GLU A 306 1.74 -28.05 24.09
N ASN A 307 2.72 -27.19 24.39
CA ASN A 307 3.97 -27.61 25.02
C ASN A 307 3.74 -28.21 26.43
N GLU A 308 2.85 -27.63 27.24
CA GLU A 308 2.49 -28.17 28.55
C GLU A 308 1.82 -29.55 28.43
N LYS A 309 0.98 -29.77 27.41
CA LYS A 309 0.42 -31.10 27.10
C LYS A 309 1.47 -32.10 26.66
N LEU A 310 2.43 -31.70 25.82
CA LEU A 310 3.53 -32.57 25.39
C LEU A 310 4.40 -32.97 26.59
N GLN A 311 4.75 -32.02 27.47
CA GLN A 311 5.47 -32.29 28.72
C GLN A 311 4.70 -33.26 29.63
N MET A 312 3.39 -33.06 29.82
CA MET A 312 2.56 -34.01 30.58
C MET A 312 2.48 -35.41 29.96
N ILE A 313 2.56 -35.54 28.63
CA ILE A 313 2.60 -36.84 27.95
C ILE A 313 3.97 -37.50 28.13
N GLU A 314 5.05 -36.74 27.98
CA GLU A 314 6.42 -37.21 28.17
C GLU A 314 6.68 -37.66 29.61
N GLU A 315 6.22 -36.89 30.60
CA GLU A 315 6.30 -37.24 32.02
C GLU A 315 5.49 -38.51 32.34
N LYS A 316 4.26 -38.64 31.81
CA LYS A 316 3.47 -39.88 31.94
C LYS A 316 4.15 -41.07 31.26
N TYR A 317 4.77 -40.88 30.11
CA TYR A 317 5.50 -41.93 29.41
C TYR A 317 6.73 -42.38 30.21
N LYS A 318 7.46 -41.44 30.80
CA LYS A 318 8.58 -41.70 31.70
C LYS A 318 8.13 -42.48 32.95
N ILE A 319 7.07 -42.04 33.64
CA ILE A 319 6.49 -42.75 34.79
C ILE A 319 6.06 -44.18 34.39
N HIS A 320 5.45 -44.35 33.22
CA HIS A 320 5.06 -45.67 32.72
C HIS A 320 6.28 -46.58 32.47
N MET A 321 7.34 -46.05 31.84
CA MET A 321 8.62 -46.76 31.66
C MET A 321 9.30 -47.12 32.98
N GLU A 322 9.23 -46.26 34.00
CA GLU A 322 9.79 -46.52 35.33
C GLU A 322 8.94 -47.55 36.12
N THR A 323 7.64 -47.64 35.87
CA THR A 323 6.73 -48.58 36.54
C THR A 323 6.72 -49.98 35.89
N MET A 324 6.96 -50.06 34.58
CA MET A 324 6.86 -51.33 33.82
C MET A 324 7.74 -52.48 34.37
N PRO A 325 9.00 -52.26 34.82
CA PRO A 325 9.83 -53.32 35.38
C PRO A 325 9.22 -53.96 36.63
N MET A 326 8.61 -53.16 37.50
CA MET A 326 8.00 -53.65 38.74
C MET A 326 6.79 -54.57 38.47
N VAL A 327 6.03 -54.28 37.40
CA VAL A 327 4.91 -55.11 36.95
C VAL A 327 5.40 -56.40 36.28
N LEU A 328 6.56 -56.38 35.62
CA LEU A 328 7.20 -57.57 35.05
C LEU A 328 7.66 -58.54 36.14
N ASP A 329 8.28 -58.03 37.22
CA ASP A 329 8.71 -58.85 38.36
C ASP A 329 7.51 -59.49 39.08
N GLU A 330 6.42 -58.73 39.31
CA GLU A 330 5.17 -59.26 39.87
C GLU A 330 4.56 -60.38 39.00
N TYR A 331 4.60 -60.22 37.67
CA TYR A 331 4.15 -61.26 36.74
C TYR A 331 5.01 -62.54 36.81
N ALA A 332 6.33 -62.40 36.95
CA ALA A 332 7.25 -63.53 37.05
C ALA A 332 7.03 -64.33 38.35
N ASP A 333 6.81 -63.64 39.48
CA ASP A 333 6.47 -64.28 40.76
C ASP A 333 5.11 -64.99 40.71
N LEU A 334 4.11 -64.39 40.06
CA LEU A 334 2.80 -65.02 39.85
C LEU A 334 2.89 -66.25 38.94
N GLU A 335 3.65 -66.20 37.85
CA GLU A 335 3.86 -67.33 36.95
C GLU A 335 4.56 -68.49 37.66
N LYS A 336 5.61 -68.19 38.44
CA LYS A 336 6.27 -69.17 39.32
C LYS A 336 5.28 -69.80 40.30
N LYS A 337 4.42 -69.00 40.94
CA LYS A 337 3.40 -69.50 41.88
C LYS A 337 2.38 -70.42 41.20
N VAL A 338 1.95 -70.11 39.99
CA VAL A 338 1.07 -70.96 39.18
C VAL A 338 1.73 -72.30 38.85
N ASN A 339 3.03 -72.29 38.52
CA ASN A 339 3.78 -73.51 38.23
C ASN A 339 3.97 -74.41 39.46
N GLU A 340 4.34 -73.85 40.62
CA GLU A 340 4.42 -74.57 41.90
C GLU A 340 3.07 -75.27 42.25
N LEU A 341 1.94 -74.58 42.04
CA LEU A 341 0.62 -75.15 42.28
C LEU A 341 0.25 -76.28 41.30
N ARG A 342 0.64 -76.16 40.02
CA ARG A 342 0.46 -77.23 39.01
C ARG A 342 1.26 -78.48 39.37
N GLU A 343 2.50 -78.32 39.81
CA GLU A 343 3.36 -79.44 40.24
C GLU A 343 2.78 -80.14 41.48
N ALA A 344 2.34 -79.38 42.49
CA ALA A 344 1.71 -79.92 43.69
C ALA A 344 0.42 -80.71 43.36
N TYR A 345 -0.43 -80.18 42.48
CA TYR A 345 -1.63 -80.87 42.01
C TYR A 345 -1.31 -82.17 41.26
N ASN A 346 -0.38 -82.14 40.32
CA ASN A 346 0.04 -83.32 39.56
C ASN A 346 0.60 -84.44 40.47
N LYS A 347 1.37 -84.06 41.50
CA LYS A 347 1.87 -84.99 42.50
C LYS A 347 0.74 -85.66 43.27
N GLN A 348 -0.26 -84.89 43.73
CA GLN A 348 -1.43 -85.42 44.41
C GLN A 348 -2.24 -86.39 43.53
N VAL A 349 -2.39 -86.09 42.23
CA VAL A 349 -3.08 -86.95 41.28
C VAL A 349 -2.38 -88.32 41.15
N GLU A 350 -1.05 -88.36 41.04
CA GLU A 350 -0.32 -89.64 40.96
C GLU A 350 -0.25 -90.39 42.30
N GLU A 351 -0.25 -89.69 43.45
CA GLU A 351 -0.40 -90.34 44.75
C GLU A 351 -1.79 -90.99 44.89
N ASN A 352 -2.86 -90.28 44.53
CA ASN A 352 -4.22 -90.81 44.49
C ASN A 352 -4.33 -92.02 43.54
N ARG A 353 -3.76 -91.94 42.33
CA ARG A 353 -3.75 -93.02 41.33
C ARG A 353 -3.00 -94.27 41.82
N LYS A 354 -1.93 -94.10 42.61
CA LYS A 354 -1.22 -95.21 43.26
C LYS A 354 -2.02 -95.80 44.42
N GLY A 355 -2.71 -94.97 45.20
CA GLY A 355 -3.64 -95.41 46.25
C GLY A 355 -4.78 -96.25 45.67
N GLU A 356 -5.48 -95.73 44.67
CA GLU A 356 -6.59 -96.42 43.99
C GLU A 356 -6.16 -97.79 43.42
N LYS A 357 -4.98 -97.87 42.79
CA LYS A 357 -4.43 -99.14 42.30
C LYS A 357 -4.18 -100.16 43.42
N LYS A 358 -3.74 -99.72 44.60
CA LYS A 358 -3.56 -100.61 45.77
C LYS A 358 -4.91 -101.12 46.28
N GLU A 359 -5.91 -100.24 46.41
CA GLU A 359 -7.23 -100.66 46.89
C GLU A 359 -7.95 -101.58 45.91
N ARG A 360 -7.86 -101.32 44.60
CA ARG A 360 -8.37 -102.26 43.57
C ARG A 360 -7.68 -103.63 43.65
N ALA A 361 -6.38 -103.68 43.96
CA ALA A 361 -5.65 -104.94 44.13
C ALA A 361 -5.98 -105.66 45.45
N ASN A 362 -6.29 -104.92 46.52
CA ASN A 362 -6.79 -105.49 47.78
C ASN A 362 -8.19 -106.06 47.60
N LEU A 363 -9.09 -105.33 46.93
CA LEU A 363 -10.45 -105.76 46.62
C LEU A 363 -10.44 -107.08 45.84
N PHE A 364 -9.66 -107.16 44.76
CA PHE A 364 -9.55 -108.39 43.95
C PHE A 364 -9.06 -109.61 44.76
N LYS A 365 -8.15 -109.42 45.72
CA LYS A 365 -7.73 -110.51 46.63
C LYS A 365 -8.87 -110.98 47.53
N ILE A 366 -9.61 -110.04 48.14
CA ILE A 366 -10.74 -110.34 49.02
C ILE A 366 -11.86 -111.02 48.23
N GLU A 367 -12.15 -110.56 47.01
CA GLU A 367 -13.10 -111.20 46.09
C GLU A 367 -12.68 -112.64 45.77
N THR A 368 -11.40 -112.87 45.42
CA THR A 368 -10.85 -114.21 45.16
C THR A 368 -10.95 -115.12 46.40
N GLU A 369 -10.66 -114.61 47.59
CA GLU A 369 -10.79 -115.37 48.85
C GLU A 369 -12.25 -115.70 49.20
N LEU A 370 -13.20 -114.83 48.84
CA LEU A 370 -14.63 -115.09 49.01
C LEU A 370 -15.13 -116.13 48.01
N GLU A 371 -14.75 -116.04 46.73
CA GLU A 371 -15.08 -117.05 45.71
C GLU A 371 -14.54 -118.43 46.10
N ALA A 372 -13.31 -118.51 46.62
CA ALA A 372 -12.72 -119.76 47.11
C ALA A 372 -13.52 -120.35 48.30
N LYS A 373 -14.00 -119.52 49.23
CA LYS A 373 -14.84 -119.96 50.36
C LYS A 373 -16.23 -120.42 49.91
N ILE A 374 -16.84 -119.75 48.94
CA ILE A 374 -18.12 -120.16 48.35
C ILE A 374 -17.94 -121.53 47.67
N SER A 375 -16.89 -121.72 46.87
CA SER A 375 -16.62 -123.01 46.21
C SER A 375 -16.37 -124.15 47.21
N ALA A 376 -15.68 -123.89 48.32
CA ALA A 376 -15.52 -124.88 49.39
C ALA A 376 -16.87 -125.22 50.07
N TYR A 377 -17.71 -124.23 50.34
CA TYR A 377 -19.03 -124.44 50.91
C TYR A 377 -19.96 -125.24 49.98
N ASP A 378 -19.91 -124.98 48.66
CA ASP A 378 -20.65 -125.77 47.67
C ASP A 378 -20.17 -127.23 47.59
N GLN A 379 -18.87 -127.48 47.80
CA GLN A 379 -18.30 -128.83 47.92
C GLN A 379 -18.78 -129.54 49.21
N GLU A 380 -18.79 -128.85 50.35
CA GLU A 380 -19.33 -129.40 51.60
C GLU A 380 -20.83 -129.68 51.50
N MET A 381 -21.61 -128.78 50.90
CA MET A 381 -23.05 -128.96 50.67
C MET A 381 -23.38 -130.10 49.72
N THR A 382 -22.52 -130.40 48.74
CA THR A 382 -22.69 -131.58 47.87
C THR A 382 -22.28 -132.87 48.58
N ALA A 383 -21.21 -132.85 49.38
CA ALA A 383 -20.82 -133.99 50.22
C ALA A 383 -21.89 -134.35 51.26
N LEU A 384 -22.50 -133.36 51.92
CA LEU A 384 -23.60 -133.57 52.87
C LEU A 384 -24.81 -134.22 52.20
N LYS A 385 -25.21 -133.78 50.98
CA LYS A 385 -26.29 -134.42 50.21
C LYS A 385 -25.98 -135.89 49.90
N THR A 386 -24.76 -136.21 49.49
CA THR A 386 -24.38 -137.62 49.26
C THR A 386 -24.44 -138.46 50.53
N LEU A 387 -24.08 -137.88 51.69
CA LEU A 387 -24.14 -138.56 52.98
C LEU A 387 -25.60 -138.75 53.47
N GLU A 388 -26.50 -137.80 53.19
CA GLU A 388 -27.94 -137.95 53.43
C GLU A 388 -28.54 -139.07 52.57
N GLU A 389 -28.17 -139.16 51.29
CA GLU A 389 -28.57 -140.25 50.39
C GLU A 389 -28.07 -141.63 50.89
N GLU A 390 -26.83 -141.72 51.36
CA GLU A 390 -26.27 -142.94 51.96
C GLU A 390 -26.96 -143.30 53.29
N TYR A 391 -27.21 -142.33 54.17
CA TYR A 391 -27.92 -142.55 55.42
C TYR A 391 -29.34 -143.09 55.18
N MET A 392 -30.08 -142.48 54.24
CA MET A 392 -31.40 -142.96 53.85
C MET A 392 -31.35 -144.40 53.31
N ARG A 393 -30.34 -144.75 52.50
CA ARG A 393 -30.13 -146.11 51.99
C ARG A 393 -29.89 -147.13 53.12
N ILE A 394 -29.07 -146.79 54.12
CA ILE A 394 -28.80 -147.64 55.30
C ILE A 394 -30.05 -147.81 56.18
N MET A 395 -30.84 -146.76 56.37
CA MET A 395 -32.07 -146.83 57.16
C MET A 395 -33.14 -147.69 56.49
N GLU A 396 -33.26 -147.62 55.16
CA GLU A 396 -34.15 -148.50 54.38
C GLU A 396 -33.71 -149.97 54.47
N GLU A 397 -32.40 -150.25 54.40
CA GLU A 397 -31.83 -151.58 54.58
C GLU A 397 -32.12 -152.16 55.99
N ARG A 398 -31.95 -151.35 57.05
CA ARG A 398 -32.32 -151.76 58.42
C ARG A 398 -33.81 -152.07 58.58
N ARG A 399 -34.69 -151.28 57.94
CA ARG A 399 -36.14 -151.50 57.95
C ARG A 399 -36.51 -152.87 57.37
N LEU A 400 -35.87 -153.27 56.28
CA LEU A 400 -36.04 -154.58 55.64
C LEU A 400 -35.51 -155.74 56.51
N GLU A 401 -34.37 -155.54 57.18
CA GLU A 401 -33.78 -156.53 58.10
C GLU A 401 -34.68 -156.76 59.34
N GLU A 402 -35.26 -155.69 59.89
CA GLU A 402 -36.22 -155.77 61.00
C GLU A 402 -37.53 -156.48 60.61
N GLU A 403 -38.09 -156.20 59.43
CA GLU A 403 -39.26 -156.94 58.90
C GLU A 403 -38.95 -158.44 58.66
N ARG A 404 -37.71 -158.80 58.30
CA ARG A 404 -37.32 -160.22 58.21
C ARG A 404 -37.32 -160.87 59.59
N LYS A 405 -36.74 -160.19 60.57
CA LYS A 405 -36.59 -160.68 61.95
C LYS A 405 -37.94 -160.82 62.69
N GLN A 406 -38.89 -159.91 62.45
CA GLN A 406 -40.24 -160.03 63.02
C GLN A 406 -40.98 -161.28 62.52
N ARG A 407 -40.88 -161.59 61.21
CA ARG A 407 -41.47 -162.83 60.64
C ARG A 407 -40.86 -164.10 61.25
N GLU A 408 -39.56 -164.09 61.53
CA GLU A 408 -38.87 -165.20 62.22
C GLU A 408 -39.37 -165.36 63.69
N GLU A 409 -39.57 -164.25 64.41
CA GLU A 409 -40.12 -164.28 65.77
C GLU A 409 -41.58 -164.76 65.84
N GLU A 410 -42.43 -164.34 64.91
CA GLU A 410 -43.84 -164.75 64.89
C GLU A 410 -43.98 -166.26 64.65
N GLN A 411 -43.18 -166.82 63.73
CA GLN A 411 -43.11 -168.27 63.52
C GLN A 411 -42.65 -169.01 64.78
N ARG A 412 -41.67 -168.47 65.50
CA ARG A 412 -41.21 -169.05 66.78
C ARG A 412 -42.29 -168.99 67.86
N ARG A 413 -43.01 -167.87 68.01
CA ARG A 413 -44.12 -167.75 69.00
C ARG A 413 -45.26 -168.72 68.70
N ALA A 414 -45.59 -168.96 67.44
CA ALA A 414 -46.59 -169.96 67.06
C ALA A 414 -46.21 -171.40 67.48
N LEU A 415 -44.91 -171.74 67.39
CA LEU A 415 -44.37 -172.99 67.93
C LEU A 415 -44.45 -173.05 69.48
N GLU A 416 -44.07 -171.98 70.17
CA GLU A 416 -44.13 -171.93 71.64
C GLU A 416 -45.56 -172.03 72.20
N GLN A 417 -46.55 -171.43 71.52
CA GLN A 417 -47.97 -171.53 71.88
C GLN A 417 -48.55 -172.95 71.69
N SER A 418 -48.15 -173.65 70.64
CA SER A 418 -48.59 -175.04 70.42
C SER A 418 -47.96 -176.00 71.45
N VAL A 419 -46.69 -175.82 71.82
CA VAL A 419 -46.04 -176.58 72.90
C VAL A 419 -46.71 -176.34 74.26
N THR A 420 -47.00 -175.10 74.63
CA THR A 420 -47.62 -174.78 75.93
C THR A 420 -49.05 -175.30 76.05
N THR A 421 -49.83 -175.29 74.96
CA THR A 421 -51.20 -175.84 74.93
C THR A 421 -51.22 -177.34 75.23
N ILE A 422 -50.28 -178.11 74.65
CA ILE A 422 -50.12 -179.55 74.92
C ILE A 422 -49.77 -179.80 76.40
N GLN A 423 -48.84 -179.01 76.95
CA GLN A 423 -48.45 -179.12 78.37
C GLN A 423 -49.60 -178.81 79.33
N ALA A 424 -50.42 -177.79 79.03
CA ALA A 424 -51.59 -177.44 79.84
C ALA A 424 -52.62 -178.58 79.89
N TYR A 425 -52.89 -179.21 78.74
CA TYR A 425 -53.80 -180.36 78.64
C TYR A 425 -53.31 -181.54 79.49
N TRP A 426 -52.02 -181.87 79.40
CA TRP A 426 -51.38 -182.95 80.18
C TRP A 426 -51.42 -182.69 81.69
N ARG A 427 -51.11 -181.46 82.14
CA ARG A 427 -51.20 -181.08 83.56
C ARG A 427 -52.64 -181.19 84.07
N SER A 428 -53.63 -180.70 83.29
CA SER A 428 -55.05 -180.74 83.65
C SER A 428 -55.59 -182.18 83.79
N TYR A 429 -55.16 -183.09 82.92
CA TYR A 429 -55.45 -184.53 83.03
C TYR A 429 -54.87 -185.13 84.32
N LYS A 430 -53.60 -184.85 84.63
CA LYS A 430 -52.91 -185.41 85.80
C LYS A 430 -53.54 -184.96 87.13
N THR A 431 -53.90 -183.69 87.28
CA THR A 431 -54.46 -183.17 88.54
C THR A 431 -55.87 -183.69 88.82
N ARG A 432 -56.74 -183.81 87.80
CA ARG A 432 -58.09 -184.37 87.98
C ARG A 432 -58.10 -185.82 88.46
N LYS A 433 -57.03 -186.58 88.19
CA LYS A 433 -56.85 -187.97 88.66
C LYS A 433 -56.55 -188.06 90.17
N MET A 434 -55.98 -187.02 90.78
CA MET A 434 -55.49 -187.05 92.17
C MET A 434 -56.51 -186.56 93.21
N ALA A 435 -57.64 -185.96 92.79
CA ALA A 435 -58.52 -185.18 93.68
C ALA A 435 -59.81 -185.89 94.16
N ARG A 436 -59.98 -187.21 93.95
CA ARG A 436 -61.21 -187.94 94.35
C ARG A 436 -60.92 -189.28 95.06
N GLY A 437 -61.00 -189.27 96.40
CA GLY A 437 -61.01 -190.42 97.31
C GLY A 437 -59.79 -190.46 98.25
N LYS A 438 -59.90 -190.65 99.57
CA LYS A 438 -61.02 -191.04 100.46
C LYS A 438 -60.85 -190.42 101.88
N ARG A 439 -61.94 -190.29 102.65
CA ARG A 439 -61.89 -190.14 104.13
C ARG A 439 -62.85 -191.14 104.80
N GLY A 440 -62.40 -191.73 105.92
CA GLY A 440 -63.14 -192.63 106.82
C GLY A 440 -62.49 -194.02 106.90
N GLY A 441 -61.86 -194.49 108.00
CA GLY A 441 -61.51 -193.88 109.32
C GLY A 441 -60.21 -194.53 109.87
N LYS A 442 -59.94 -194.78 111.17
CA LYS A 442 -60.62 -194.45 112.45
C LYS A 442 -59.68 -194.73 113.67
N GLY A 443 -59.09 -193.70 114.31
CA GLY A 443 -58.21 -193.84 115.50
C GLY A 443 -57.13 -192.73 115.53
N LYS A 444 -57.14 -191.85 116.55
CA LYS A 444 -56.31 -191.87 117.78
C LYS A 444 -54.79 -191.87 117.50
N LYS A 445 -54.00 -190.95 118.05
CA LYS A 445 -54.21 -190.07 119.22
C LYS A 445 -53.68 -188.66 118.96
#